data_AF-A0A524KR40-F1
#
_entry.id   AF-A0A524KR40-F1
#
_cell.length_a   1.000
_cell.length_b   1.000
_cell.length_c   1.000
_cell.angle_alpha   90.00
_cell.angle_beta   90.00
_cell.angle_gamma   90.00
#
_symmetry.space_group_name_H-M   'P 1'
#
loop_
_entity.id
_entity.type
_entity.pdbx_description
1 polymer ?
#
loop_
_entity_poly.entity_id
_entity_poly.type
_entity_poly.pdbx_seq_one_letter_code
_entity_poly.pdbx_strand_id
1 'polypeptide(L)'
;MSEGKVKTSKVKLHEPPAGTAGPDGQFHVYIFNPVAPDFLPGRTFETAERAGSYMRHEQERIYAEQEAEPALFDLPFLSSDPELIDRAGRDPEYRKQLVRDLTSEARSRARRR
;
A
#
# COMPACT_ATOMS: atom_id res chain seq x y z
N MET A 1 27.50 -6.08 18.85
CA MET A 1 26.44 -6.86 18.18
C MET A 1 25.78 -5.90 17.20
N SER A 2 25.89 -6.19 15.90
CA SER A 2 25.75 -5.23 14.80
C SER A 2 24.37 -4.57 14.69
N GLU A 3 24.32 -3.24 14.85
CA GLU A 3 23.22 -2.40 14.39
C GLU A 3 23.21 -2.39 12.86
N GLY A 4 22.49 -3.34 12.27
CA GLY A 4 22.20 -3.34 10.85
C GLY A 4 21.25 -2.20 10.50
N LYS A 5 21.77 -1.05 10.08
CA LYS A 5 21.00 -0.03 9.33
C LYS A 5 20.47 -0.67 8.04
N VAL A 6 19.24 -1.19 8.07
CA VAL A 6 18.57 -1.63 6.85
C VAL A 6 18.03 -0.39 6.13
N LYS A 7 18.84 0.08 5.17
CA LYS A 7 18.57 1.18 4.24
C LYS A 7 17.69 0.71 3.07
N THR A 8 16.66 -0.10 3.34
CA THR A 8 15.93 -0.83 2.30
C THR A 8 14.45 -0.84 2.66
N SER A 9 13.69 0.22 2.46
CA SER A 9 13.10 0.58 1.16
C SER A 9 12.34 1.90 1.37
N LYS A 10 12.32 2.82 0.40
CA LYS A 10 11.43 4.01 0.44
C LYS A 10 9.95 3.63 0.23
N VAL A 11 9.45 2.61 0.93
CA VAL A 11 8.05 2.18 0.85
C VAL A 11 7.28 3.00 1.87
N LYS A 12 6.28 3.75 1.39
CA LYS A 12 5.41 4.55 2.25
C LYS A 12 4.55 3.59 3.09
N LEU A 13 4.63 3.71 4.41
CA LEU A 13 3.78 3.00 5.35
C LEU A 13 2.57 3.88 5.69
N HIS A 14 1.37 3.37 5.48
CA HIS A 14 0.13 4.04 5.85
C HIS A 14 -0.30 3.62 7.25
N GLU A 15 -0.27 4.56 8.18
CA GLU A 15 -0.66 4.32 9.57
C GLU A 15 -2.18 4.43 9.76
N PRO A 16 -2.73 3.72 10.76
CA PRO A 16 -4.12 3.92 11.17
C PRO A 16 -4.35 5.35 11.69
N PRO A 17 -5.59 5.87 11.62
CA PRO A 17 -5.95 7.15 12.25
C PRO A 17 -5.63 7.20 13.74
N ALA A 18 -5.41 8.40 14.27
CA ALA A 18 -5.19 8.58 15.71
C ALA A 18 -6.41 8.11 16.52
N GLY A 19 -6.17 7.37 17.60
CA GLY A 19 -7.23 6.91 18.52
C GLY A 19 -7.88 5.57 18.15
N THR A 20 -7.39 4.86 17.14
CA THR A 20 -7.87 3.52 16.79
C THR A 20 -7.04 2.43 17.47
N ALA A 21 -7.51 1.17 17.38
CA ALA A 21 -6.67 0.02 17.67
C ALA A 21 -5.37 0.16 16.86
N GLY A 22 -4.25 0.21 17.57
CA GLY A 22 -2.94 0.47 16.99
C GLY A 22 -2.41 -0.72 16.17
N PRO A 23 -1.18 -0.62 15.65
CA PRO A 23 -0.57 -1.69 14.87
C PRO A 23 -0.53 -3.01 15.64
N ASP A 24 -0.81 -4.12 14.97
CA ASP A 24 -0.75 -5.49 15.52
C ASP A 24 0.68 -6.08 15.53
N GLY A 25 1.67 -5.26 15.17
CA GLY A 25 3.07 -5.66 15.00
C GLY A 25 3.37 -6.29 13.64
N GLN A 26 2.41 -6.32 12.72
CA GLN A 26 2.59 -6.84 11.36
C GLN A 26 2.50 -5.73 10.32
N PHE A 27 2.85 -6.08 9.09
CA PHE A 27 2.83 -5.22 7.92
C PHE A 27 1.86 -5.80 6.89
N HIS A 28 0.81 -5.06 6.58
CA HIS A 28 -0.26 -5.49 5.71
C HIS A 28 -0.11 -4.86 4.34
N VAL A 29 0.05 -5.68 3.31
CA VAL A 29 -0.02 -5.22 1.93
C VAL A 29 -1.48 -5.25 1.50
N TYR A 30 -1.96 -4.11 1.02
CA TYR A 30 -3.26 -3.95 0.38
C TYR A 30 -3.08 -3.56 -1.08
N ILE A 31 -4.12 -3.77 -1.88
CA ILE A 31 -4.15 -3.38 -3.29
C ILE A 31 -5.18 -2.27 -3.44
N PHE A 32 -4.76 -1.14 -4.00
CA PHE A 32 -5.65 -0.03 -4.34
C PHE A 32 -5.92 -0.02 -5.84
N ASN A 33 -7.19 -0.05 -6.22
CA ASN A 33 -7.60 0.12 -7.61
C ASN A 33 -7.82 1.62 -7.89
N PRO A 34 -7.02 2.27 -8.76
CA PRO A 34 -7.18 3.71 -9.03
C PRO A 34 -8.36 4.04 -9.94
N VAL A 35 -8.92 3.07 -10.66
CA VAL A 35 -10.05 3.25 -11.59
C VAL A 35 -11.38 3.20 -10.83
N ALA A 36 -11.54 2.19 -9.97
CA ALA A 36 -12.62 2.08 -9.00
C ALA A 36 -11.98 2.19 -7.61
N PRO A 37 -12.07 3.33 -6.90
CA PRO A 37 -11.24 3.67 -5.73
C PRO A 37 -11.56 2.80 -4.51
N ASP A 38 -11.20 1.53 -4.62
CA ASP A 38 -11.49 0.42 -3.73
C ASP A 38 -10.19 -0.21 -3.24
N PHE A 39 -10.34 -0.92 -2.13
CA PHE A 39 -9.24 -1.56 -1.41
C PHE A 39 -9.48 -3.06 -1.37
N LEU A 40 -8.50 -3.83 -1.81
CA LEU A 40 -8.52 -5.28 -1.76
C LEU A 40 -7.45 -5.80 -0.79
N PRO A 41 -7.73 -6.89 -0.08
CA PRO A 41 -6.75 -7.51 0.79
C PRO A 41 -5.62 -8.12 -0.05
N GLY A 42 -4.39 -7.87 0.35
CA GLY A 42 -3.22 -8.55 -0.20
C GLY A 42 -2.70 -9.59 0.79
N ARG A 43 -1.49 -9.36 1.31
CA ARG A 43 -0.77 -10.31 2.16
C ARG A 43 -0.13 -9.60 3.36
N THR A 44 -0.09 -10.30 4.49
CA THR A 44 0.54 -9.81 5.72
C THR A 44 1.94 -10.39 5.89
N PHE A 45 2.84 -9.61 6.50
CA PHE A 45 4.24 -9.95 6.73
C PHE A 45 4.70 -9.50 8.12
N GLU A 46 5.66 -10.24 8.67
CA GLU A 46 6.31 -9.91 9.94
C GLU A 46 7.30 -8.73 9.83
N THR A 47 7.79 -8.43 8.62
CA THR A 47 8.76 -7.35 8.40
C THR A 47 8.46 -6.51 7.17
N ALA A 48 8.82 -5.23 7.23
CA ALA A 48 8.62 -4.28 6.14
C ALA A 48 9.44 -4.65 4.88
N GLU A 49 10.62 -5.27 5.04
CA GLU A 49 11.47 -5.68 3.91
C GLU A 49 10.83 -6.79 3.09
N ARG A 50 10.19 -7.76 3.77
CA ARG A 50 9.45 -8.84 3.11
C ARG A 50 8.24 -8.29 2.37
N ALA A 51 7.47 -7.42 3.04
CA ALA A 51 6.33 -6.76 2.43
C ALA A 51 6.73 -5.91 1.21
N GLY A 52 7.78 -5.09 1.33
CA GLY A 52 8.29 -4.27 0.23
C GLY A 52 8.87 -5.08 -0.94
N SER A 53 9.43 -6.26 -0.68
CA SER A 53 9.88 -7.16 -1.75
C SER A 53 8.71 -7.82 -2.46
N TYR A 54 7.68 -8.24 -1.72
CA TYR A 54 6.43 -8.74 -2.30
C TYR A 54 5.74 -7.68 -3.15
N MET A 55 5.61 -6.44 -2.66
CA MET A 55 4.98 -5.34 -3.39
C MET A 55 5.67 -5.05 -4.73
N ARG A 56 7.01 -5.09 -4.77
CA ARG A 56 7.76 -4.87 -6.01
C ARG A 56 7.50 -5.98 -7.03
N HIS A 57 7.56 -7.23 -6.58
CA HIS A 57 7.24 -8.38 -7.43
C HIS A 57 5.81 -8.31 -7.96
N GLU A 58 4.84 -7.98 -7.10
CA GLU A 58 3.44 -7.87 -7.49
C GLU A 58 3.22 -6.75 -8.50
N GLN A 59 3.91 -5.63 -8.33
CA GLN A 59 3.87 -4.53 -9.29
C GLN A 59 4.50 -4.91 -10.64
N GLU A 60 5.65 -5.59 -10.64
CA GLU A 60 6.28 -6.10 -11.88
C GLU A 60 5.36 -7.06 -12.62
N ARG A 61 4.68 -7.95 -11.88
CA ARG A 61 3.67 -8.87 -12.43
C ARG A 61 2.52 -8.11 -13.07
N ILE A 62 1.93 -7.13 -12.38
CA ILE A 62 0.85 -6.28 -12.91
C ILE A 62 1.30 -5.56 -14.19
N TYR A 63 2.53 -5.04 -14.21
CA TYR A 63 3.06 -4.30 -15.36
C TYR A 63 3.38 -5.19 -16.57
N ALA A 64 3.70 -6.46 -16.34
CA ALA A 64 3.94 -7.43 -17.40
C ALA A 64 2.63 -8.01 -17.96
N GLU A 65 1.59 -8.12 -17.13
CA GLU A 65 0.31 -8.71 -17.49
C GLU A 65 -0.67 -7.70 -18.13
N GLN A 66 -0.61 -6.41 -17.75
CA GLN A 66 -1.59 -5.43 -18.18
C GLN A 66 -1.09 -4.54 -19.33
N GLU A 67 -1.81 -4.55 -20.45
CA GLU A 67 -1.65 -3.61 -21.58
C GLU A 67 -2.42 -2.29 -21.34
N ALA A 68 -2.26 -1.65 -20.17
CA ALA A 68 -2.92 -0.37 -19.87
C ALA A 68 -1.94 0.74 -19.47
N GLU A 69 -2.45 1.97 -19.32
CA GLU A 69 -1.65 3.08 -18.82
C GLU A 69 -1.25 2.81 -17.35
N PRO A 70 0.03 3.06 -16.97
CA PRO A 70 0.49 2.74 -15.61
C PRO A 70 -0.27 3.42 -14.46
N ALA A 71 -0.97 4.52 -14.74
CA ALA A 71 -1.80 5.22 -13.77
C ALA A 71 -3.12 4.49 -13.46
N LEU A 72 -3.52 3.54 -14.31
CA LEU A 72 -4.73 2.74 -14.18
C LEU A 72 -4.46 1.37 -13.54
N PHE A 73 -3.19 1.02 -13.34
CA PHE A 73 -2.80 -0.24 -12.74
C PHE A 73 -3.11 -0.28 -11.25
N ASP A 74 -3.51 -1.46 -10.80
CA ASP A 74 -3.62 -1.77 -9.38
C ASP A 74 -2.30 -1.44 -8.66
N LEU A 75 -2.43 -0.79 -7.50
CA LEU A 75 -1.33 -0.26 -6.73
C LEU A 75 -1.19 -1.03 -5.42
N PRO A 76 -0.22 -1.95 -5.30
CA PRO A 76 0.17 -2.49 -4.01
C PRO A 76 0.70 -1.37 -3.12
N PHE A 77 0.21 -1.28 -1.88
CA PHE A 77 0.66 -0.34 -0.86
C PHE A 77 0.74 -1.00 0.52
N LEU A 78 1.53 -0.41 1.42
CA LEU A 78 1.80 -0.96 2.75
C LEU A 78 1.03 -0.20 3.82
N SER A 79 0.42 -0.91 4.76
CA SER A 79 -0.21 -0.34 5.94
C SER A 79 0.12 -1.13 7.21
N SER A 80 0.10 -0.45 8.34
CA SER A 80 0.14 -1.05 9.67
C SER A 80 -1.24 -1.13 10.33
N ASP A 81 -2.31 -0.76 9.61
CA ASP A 81 -3.70 -0.92 10.06
C ASP A 81 -4.25 -2.28 9.58
N PRO A 82 -4.41 -3.29 10.45
CA PRO A 82 -4.98 -4.57 10.08
C PRO A 82 -6.46 -4.47 9.66
N GLU A 83 -7.16 -3.42 10.11
CA GLU A 83 -8.58 -3.19 9.87
C GLU A 83 -8.82 -2.16 8.74
N LEU A 84 -7.81 -1.87 7.92
CA LEU A 84 -7.85 -0.76 6.94
C LEU A 84 -9.12 -0.78 6.08
N ILE A 85 -9.50 -1.94 5.53
CA ILE A 85 -10.66 -2.07 4.63
C ILE A 85 -11.96 -1.74 5.38
N ASP A 86 -12.14 -2.36 6.55
CA ASP A 86 -13.31 -2.13 7.40
C ASP A 86 -13.38 -0.67 7.86
N ARG A 87 -12.23 -0.09 8.23
CA ARG A 87 -12.13 1.29 8.67
C ARG A 87 -12.42 2.26 7.54
N ALA A 88 -11.86 2.05 6.35
CA ALA A 88 -12.18 2.84 5.16
C ALA A 88 -13.66 2.70 4.75
N GLY A 89 -14.32 1.59 5.10
CA GLY A 89 -15.76 1.42 4.94
C GLY A 89 -16.60 2.23 5.94
N ARG A 90 -16.09 2.45 7.16
CA ARG A 90 -16.83 3.11 8.25
C ARG A 90 -16.47 4.59 8.45
N ASP A 91 -15.28 5.01 8.07
CA ASP A 91 -14.75 6.37 8.20
C ASP A 91 -14.51 6.98 6.79
N PRO A 92 -15.47 7.80 6.30
CA PRO A 92 -15.36 8.44 5.00
C PRO A 92 -14.18 9.42 4.88
N GLU A 93 -13.75 10.04 5.97
CA GLU A 93 -12.64 11.01 5.95
C GLU A 93 -11.30 10.29 5.84
N TYR A 94 -11.13 9.20 6.59
CA TYR A 94 -9.99 8.30 6.42
C TYR A 94 -9.94 7.75 4.99
N ARG A 95 -11.07 7.28 4.45
CA ARG A 95 -11.14 6.80 3.06
C ARG A 95 -10.74 7.88 2.05
N LYS A 96 -11.30 9.08 2.14
CA LYS A 96 -10.97 10.20 1.24
C LYS A 96 -9.47 10.52 1.27
N GLN A 97 -8.90 10.58 2.48
CA GLN A 97 -7.49 10.86 2.68
C GLN A 97 -6.60 9.77 2.06
N LEU A 98 -6.96 8.50 2.26
CA LEU A 98 -6.23 7.35 1.72
C LEU A 98 -6.31 7.29 0.18
N VAL A 99 -7.51 7.45 -0.39
CA VAL A 99 -7.72 7.49 -1.85
C VAL A 99 -6.92 8.63 -2.48
N ARG A 100 -6.95 9.83 -1.90
CA ARG A 100 -6.20 10.99 -2.41
C ARG A 100 -4.71 10.70 -2.51
N ASP A 101 -4.15 10.17 -1.43
CA ASP A 101 -2.71 9.89 -1.33
C ASP A 101 -2.29 8.79 -2.32
N LEU A 102 -3.04 7.70 -2.42
CA LEU A 102 -2.73 6.57 -3.30
C LEU A 102 -2.95 6.89 -4.77
N THR A 103 -3.97 7.70 -5.09
CA THR A 103 -4.16 8.22 -6.47
C THR A 103 -2.99 9.09 -6.89
N SER A 104 -2.49 9.95 -5.98
CA SER A 104 -1.30 10.77 -6.26
C SER A 104 -0.06 9.90 -6.48
N GLU A 105 0.08 8.80 -5.73
CA GLU A 105 1.18 7.86 -5.88
C GLU A 105 1.13 7.09 -7.21
N ALA A 106 -0.04 6.56 -7.60
CA ALA A 106 -0.25 5.91 -8.89
C ALA A 106 0.15 6.82 -10.06
N ARG A 107 -0.29 8.09 -10.03
CA ARG A 107 0.07 9.10 -11.05
C ARG A 107 1.56 9.43 -11.05
N SER A 108 2.18 9.57 -9.87
CA SER A 108 3.62 9.84 -9.76
C SER A 108 4.46 8.72 -10.38
N ARG A 109 4.02 7.46 -10.19
CA ARG A 109 4.68 6.29 -10.79
C ARG A 109 4.53 6.26 -12.31
N ALA A 110 3.36 6.60 -12.84
CA ALA A 110 3.15 6.69 -14.28
C ALA A 110 4.07 7.72 -14.97
N ARG A 111 4.39 8.84 -14.29
CA ARG A 111 5.29 9.88 -14.82
C ARG A 111 6.78 9.51 -14.79
N ARG A 112 7.17 8.48 -14.06
CA ARG A 112 8.58 8.05 -13.94
C ARG A 112 8.96 6.95 -14.94
N ARG A 113 8.03 6.51 -15.78
CA ARG A 113 8.27 5.50 -16.81
C ARG A 113 8.78 6.14 -18.10
#